data_AF-A0A7S1S684-F1
#
_entry.id   AF-A0A7S1S684-F1
#
_cell.length_a   1.000
_cell.length_b   1.000
_cell.length_c   1.000
_cell.angle_alpha   90.00
_cell.angle_beta   90.00
_cell.angle_gamma   90.00
#
_symmetry.space_group_name_H-M   'P 1'
#
loop_
_entity.id
_entity.type
_entity.pdbx_description
1 polymer ?
#
loop_
_entity_poly.entity_id
_entity_poly.type
_entity_poly.pdbx_seq_one_letter_code
_entity_poly.pdbx_strand_id
1 'polypeptide(L)'
;DCSHGTQRDRWSRVLDRGFNVGGTGFVHFAAGTPGGQTDRATGMRPGSSTVGVYFDLKQALADGMEVHLAEDGTVLARGFDKAVSSRYFLRATDLSSGEVLWQRAAEA
;
A
#
# COMPACT_ATOMS: atom_id res chain seq x y z
N ASP A 1 10.27 4.17 3.74
CA ASP A 1 9.42 3.31 2.93
C ASP A 1 8.17 2.94 3.71
N CYS A 2 7.02 2.85 3.05
CA CYS A 2 5.76 2.44 3.66
C CYS A 2 5.01 1.52 2.71
N SER A 3 4.22 0.59 3.24
CA SER A 3 3.62 -0.49 2.47
C SER A 3 2.24 -0.92 2.95
N HIS A 4 1.47 -1.55 2.06
CA HIS A 4 0.15 -2.10 2.36
C HIS A 4 0.08 -3.55 1.87
N GLY A 5 -0.44 -4.44 2.70
CA GLY A 5 -0.65 -5.84 2.36
C GLY A 5 -1.99 -6.07 1.67
N THR A 6 -2.04 -6.92 0.66
CA THR A 6 -3.28 -7.39 0.04
C THR A 6 -3.21 -8.89 -0.25
N GLN A 7 -4.36 -9.49 -0.52
CA GLN A 7 -4.45 -10.90 -0.92
C GLN A 7 -4.18 -11.03 -2.42
N ARG A 8 -3.51 -12.11 -2.84
CA ARG A 8 -3.13 -12.34 -4.25
C ARG A 8 -4.31 -12.35 -5.21
N ASP A 9 -5.46 -12.87 -4.79
CA ASP A 9 -6.71 -12.87 -5.56
C ASP A 9 -7.29 -11.46 -5.80
N ARG A 10 -6.98 -10.50 -4.92
CA ARG A 10 -7.40 -9.10 -5.02
C ARG A 10 -6.39 -8.23 -5.77
N TRP A 11 -5.16 -8.69 -5.94
CA TRP A 11 -4.06 -7.89 -6.48
C TRP A 11 -4.40 -7.27 -7.84
N SER A 12 -4.97 -8.04 -8.77
CA SER A 12 -5.36 -7.51 -10.09
C SER A 12 -6.35 -6.35 -10.00
N ARG A 13 -7.32 -6.41 -9.08
CA ARG A 13 -8.28 -5.34 -8.84
C ARG A 13 -7.66 -4.12 -8.16
N VAL A 14 -6.70 -4.34 -7.25
CA VAL A 14 -5.95 -3.27 -6.59
C VAL A 14 -5.06 -2.55 -7.59
N LEU A 15 -4.44 -3.26 -8.53
CA LEU A 15 -3.63 -2.65 -9.58
C LEU A 15 -4.47 -1.79 -10.53
N ASP A 16 -5.68 -2.25 -10.88
CA ASP A 16 -6.63 -1.52 -11.74
C ASP A 16 -7.22 -0.28 -11.04
N ARG A 17 -7.64 -0.42 -9.76
CA ARG A 17 -8.48 0.58 -9.08
C ARG A 17 -7.83 1.31 -7.92
N GLY A 18 -6.64 0.89 -7.51
CA GLY A 18 -6.00 1.35 -6.28
C GLY A 18 -6.63 0.77 -5.01
N PHE A 19 -6.20 1.29 -3.86
CA PHE A 19 -6.79 0.98 -2.56
C PHE A 19 -7.94 1.93 -2.26
N ASN A 20 -9.16 1.39 -2.10
CA ASN A 20 -10.29 2.19 -1.68
C ASN A 20 -10.13 2.60 -0.21
N VAL A 21 -10.48 3.86 0.05
CA VAL A 21 -10.66 4.39 1.39
C VAL A 21 -11.90 3.72 1.98
N GLY A 22 -11.67 2.84 2.95
CA GLY A 22 -12.74 2.15 3.67
C GLY A 22 -13.52 3.10 4.60
N GLY A 23 -14.29 2.52 5.53
CA GLY A 23 -15.14 3.29 6.45
C GLY A 23 -14.39 4.25 7.40
N THR A 24 -13.06 4.14 7.51
CA THR A 24 -12.21 4.99 8.36
C THR A 24 -11.84 6.32 7.71
N GLY A 25 -12.09 6.52 6.42
CA GLY A 25 -11.69 7.75 5.71
C GLY A 25 -10.22 7.82 5.31
N PHE A 26 -9.41 6.81 5.66
CA PHE A 26 -8.00 6.69 5.26
C PHE A 26 -7.63 5.25 4.87
N VAL A 27 -6.67 5.11 3.96
CA VAL A 27 -5.93 3.86 3.72
C VAL A 27 -4.73 3.82 4.66
N HIS A 28 -4.56 2.72 5.38
CA HIS A 28 -3.48 2.53 6.35
C HIS A 28 -2.27 1.86 5.70
N PHE A 29 -1.11 2.49 5.76
CA PHE A 29 0.16 1.95 5.31
C PHE A 29 1.08 1.70 6.50
N ALA A 30 1.67 0.52 6.58
CA ALA A 30 2.69 0.22 7.58
C ALA A 30 3.96 1.02 7.27
N ALA A 31 4.57 1.61 8.30
CA ALA A 31 5.91 2.16 8.18
C ALA A 31 6.94 1.02 8.02
N GLY A 32 7.86 1.19 7.08
CA GLY A 32 8.92 0.24 6.77
C GLY A 32 8.60 -0.76 5.65
N THR A 33 9.55 -1.66 5.43
CA THR A 33 9.47 -2.79 4.50
C THR A 33 8.42 -3.79 5.00
N PRO A 34 7.65 -4.46 4.12
CA PRO A 34 6.75 -5.55 4.50
C PRO A 34 7.51 -6.60 5.33
N GLY A 35 7.33 -6.60 6.66
CA GLY A 35 8.27 -7.25 7.57
C GLY A 35 7.60 -7.78 8.84
N GLY A 36 7.07 -9.00 8.74
CA GLY A 36 6.89 -9.93 9.87
C GLY A 36 5.72 -9.70 10.83
N GLN A 37 5.28 -8.46 11.08
CA GLN A 37 4.20 -8.21 12.04
C GLN A 37 2.81 -8.28 11.38
N THR A 38 1.88 -8.93 12.07
CA THR A 38 0.48 -8.99 11.65
C THR A 38 -0.19 -7.68 12.00
N ASP A 39 -0.68 -6.97 10.99
CA ASP A 39 -1.52 -5.80 11.18
C ASP A 39 -2.72 -5.87 10.24
N ARG A 40 -3.90 -5.93 10.87
CA ARG A 40 -5.18 -6.05 10.21
C ARG A 40 -5.58 -4.75 9.49
N ALA A 41 -5.13 -3.59 9.97
CA ALA A 41 -5.44 -2.30 9.39
C ALA A 41 -4.66 -2.06 8.09
N THR A 42 -3.39 -2.45 8.05
CA THR A 42 -2.52 -2.35 6.85
C THR A 42 -2.64 -3.53 5.90
N GLY A 43 -3.50 -4.50 6.22
CA GLY A 43 -3.68 -5.72 5.41
C GLY A 43 -2.48 -6.67 5.43
N MET A 44 -1.55 -6.51 6.38
CA MET A 44 -0.41 -7.39 6.58
C MET A 44 -0.79 -8.59 7.45
N ARG A 45 -0.95 -9.76 6.84
CA ARG A 45 -1.17 -11.03 7.56
C ARG A 45 -0.16 -12.08 7.13
N PRO A 46 0.87 -12.37 7.95
CA PRO A 46 1.72 -13.55 7.78
C PRO A 46 0.87 -14.80 7.54
N GLY A 47 1.10 -15.48 6.42
CA GLY A 47 0.38 -16.71 6.03
C GLY A 47 -0.94 -16.54 5.26
N SER A 48 -1.50 -15.32 5.13
CA SER A 48 -2.74 -15.10 4.32
C SER A 48 -2.75 -13.82 3.47
N SER A 49 -1.89 -12.84 3.77
CA SER A 49 -1.62 -11.70 2.89
C SER A 49 -0.37 -11.98 2.10
N THR A 50 -0.54 -12.08 0.79
CA THR A 50 0.45 -12.63 -0.12
C THR A 50 1.15 -11.55 -0.90
N VAL A 51 0.64 -10.32 -0.97
CA VAL A 51 1.23 -9.25 -1.78
C VAL A 51 1.49 -8.02 -0.93
N GLY A 52 2.75 -7.56 -0.90
CA GLY A 52 3.16 -6.29 -0.29
C GLY A 52 3.32 -5.21 -1.34
N VAL A 53 2.50 -4.17 -1.24
CA VAL A 53 2.49 -3.03 -2.16
C VAL A 53 3.22 -1.86 -1.52
N TYR A 54 4.28 -1.40 -2.18
CA TYR A 54 5.10 -0.28 -1.72
C TYR A 54 4.49 1.03 -2.20
N PHE A 55 4.29 1.96 -1.27
CA PHE A 55 3.63 3.24 -1.52
C PHE A 55 4.66 4.36 -1.73
N ASP A 56 4.49 5.11 -2.81
CA ASP A 56 5.26 6.31 -3.12
C ASP A 56 4.74 7.51 -2.33
N LEU A 57 5.09 7.53 -1.04
CA LEU A 57 4.71 8.62 -0.14
C LEU A 57 5.21 9.99 -0.63
N LYS A 58 6.39 10.03 -1.26
CA LYS A 58 6.97 11.30 -1.75
C LYS A 58 6.12 11.89 -2.86
N GLN A 59 5.77 11.07 -3.85
CA GLN A 59 4.90 11.53 -4.95
C GLN A 59 3.50 11.89 -4.45
N ALA A 60 2.93 11.10 -3.53
CA ALA A 60 1.62 11.39 -2.95
C ALA A 60 1.59 12.75 -2.25
N LEU A 61 2.61 13.07 -1.42
CA LEU A 61 2.73 14.37 -0.77
C LEU A 61 2.96 15.50 -1.78
N ALA A 62 3.78 15.29 -2.80
CA ALA A 62 4.05 16.26 -3.85
C ALA A 62 2.78 16.64 -4.64
N ASP A 63 1.90 15.66 -4.88
CA ASP A 63 0.62 15.85 -5.56
C ASP A 63 -0.47 16.42 -4.63
N GLY A 64 -0.15 16.71 -3.36
CA GLY A 64 -1.06 17.31 -2.39
C GLY A 64 -1.99 16.33 -1.69
N MET A 65 -1.65 15.03 -1.66
CA MET A 65 -2.44 14.04 -0.92
C MET A 65 -2.35 14.32 0.58
N GLU A 66 -3.50 14.36 1.26
CA GLU A 66 -3.54 14.44 2.71
C GLU A 66 -3.06 13.12 3.32
N VAL A 67 -1.95 13.19 4.06
CA VAL A 67 -1.33 12.05 4.73
C VAL A 67 -1.00 12.42 6.17
N HIS A 68 -1.33 11.53 7.11
CA HIS A 68 -1.02 11.69 8.54
C HIS A 68 -0.12 10.55 9.03
N LEU A 69 0.66 10.82 10.06
CA LEU A 69 1.41 9.80 10.80
C LEU A 69 0.71 9.57 12.14
N ALA A 70 0.25 8.35 12.39
CA ALA A 70 -0.33 7.96 13.66
C ALA A 70 0.74 7.75 14.74
N GLU A 71 0.32 7.73 16.01
CA GLU A 71 1.22 7.54 17.16
C GLU A 71 1.98 6.20 17.11
N ASP A 72 1.37 5.17 16.54
CA ASP A 72 1.97 3.85 16.35
C ASP A 72 2.90 3.75 15.13
N GLY A 73 3.09 4.86 14.40
CA GLY A 73 3.89 4.91 13.19
C GLY A 73 3.15 4.54 11.90
N THR A 74 1.85 4.22 11.95
CA THR A 74 1.05 3.95 10.76
C THR A 74 0.88 5.22 9.92
N VAL A 75 1.07 5.11 8.61
CA VAL A 75 0.85 6.18 7.66
C VAL A 75 -0.59 6.13 7.15
N LEU A 76 -1.37 7.17 7.39
CA LEU A 76 -2.78 7.28 7.02
C LEU A 76 -2.92 8.16 5.79
N ALA A 77 -3.20 7.58 4.63
CA ALA A 77 -3.39 8.34 3.40
C ALA A 77 -4.88 8.50 3.06
N ARG A 78 -5.33 9.73 2.87
CA ARG A 78 -6.72 10.03 2.50
C ARG A 78 -7.03 9.63 1.05
N GLY A 79 -6.00 9.50 0.22
CA GLY A 79 -6.16 9.30 -1.21
C GLY A 79 -6.83 10.50 -1.91
N PHE A 80 -7.17 10.30 -3.18
CA PHE A 80 -8.00 11.21 -3.97
C PHE A 80 -9.29 10.49 -4.33
N ASP A 81 -10.42 11.20 -4.32
CA ASP A 81 -11.73 10.64 -4.68
C ASP A 81 -12.04 9.31 -3.96
N LYS A 82 -11.64 9.22 -2.67
CA LYS A 82 -11.79 8.04 -1.81
C LYS A 82 -10.96 6.82 -2.25
N ALA A 83 -9.85 7.02 -2.95
CA ALA A 83 -8.91 5.95 -3.29
C ALA A 83 -7.45 6.40 -3.34
N VAL A 84 -6.53 5.50 -3.01
CA VAL A 84 -5.11 5.63 -3.33
C VAL A 84 -4.84 4.89 -4.63
N SER A 85 -4.75 5.64 -5.73
CA SER A 85 -4.52 5.11 -7.08
C SER A 85 -3.18 4.37 -7.20
N SER A 86 -3.12 3.37 -8.10
CA SER A 86 -1.91 2.60 -8.39
C SER A 86 -0.76 3.40 -8.99
N ARG A 87 -0.99 4.64 -9.46
CA ARG A 87 0.10 5.58 -9.83
C ARG A 87 1.07 5.85 -8.69
N TYR A 88 0.59 5.72 -7.45
CA TYR A 88 1.38 5.87 -6.24
C TYR A 88 2.01 4.56 -5.76
N PHE A 89 1.96 3.50 -6.56
CA PHE A 89 2.64 2.25 -6.23
C PHE A 89 4.04 2.26 -6.84
N LEU A 90 5.04 1.88 -6.04
CA LEU A 90 6.42 1.70 -6.50
C LEU A 90 6.65 0.28 -7.03
N ARG A 91 6.16 -0.70 -6.27
CA ARG A 91 6.38 -2.13 -6.49
C ARG A 91 5.32 -2.94 -5.76
N ALA A 92 5.00 -4.12 -6.27
CA ALA A 92 4.28 -5.15 -5.55
C ALA A 92 5.09 -6.45 -5.56
N THR A 93 5.26 -7.06 -4.39
CA THR A 93 6.01 -8.32 -4.24
C THR A 93 5.16 -9.37 -3.57
N ASP A 94 5.27 -10.61 -4.01
CA ASP A 94 4.75 -11.73 -3.25
C ASP A 94 5.57 -11.88 -1.96
N LEU A 95 4.92 -11.81 -0.81
CA LEU A 95 5.58 -11.84 0.51
C LEU A 95 6.00 -13.26 0.92
N SER A 96 5.46 -14.29 0.27
CA SER A 96 5.77 -15.69 0.54
C SER A 96 6.94 -16.19 -0.30
N SER A 97 6.98 -15.83 -1.59
CA SER A 97 8.04 -16.25 -2.52
C SER A 97 9.13 -15.20 -2.73
N GLY A 98 8.87 -13.92 -2.41
CA GLY A 98 9.73 -12.79 -2.75
C GLY A 98 9.63 -12.36 -4.22
N GLU A 99 8.77 -13.00 -5.02
CA GLU A 99 8.58 -12.69 -6.45
C GLU A 99 8.10 -11.24 -6.64
N VAL A 100 8.70 -10.50 -7.59
CA VAL A 100 8.18 -9.19 -7.99
C VAL A 100 6.99 -9.41 -8.92
N LEU A 101 5.79 -9.10 -8.44
CA LEU A 101 4.55 -9.26 -9.21
C LEU A 101 4.29 -8.08 -10.13
N TRP A 102 4.79 -6.90 -9.76
CA TRP A 102 4.66 -5.68 -10.53
C TRP A 102 5.68 -4.65 -10.04
N GLN A 103 6.16 -3.82 -10.95
CA GLN A 103 7.03 -2.70 -10.64
C GLN A 103 6.70 -1.52 -11.54
N ARG A 104 6.70 -0.31 -10.98
CA ARG A 104 6.53 0.91 -11.77
C ARG A 104 7.69 1.01 -12.75
N ALA A 105 7.39 1.28 -14.02
CA ALA A 105 8.43 1.57 -15.00
C ALA A 105 9.27 2.76 -14.50
N ALA A 106 10.58 2.69 -14.65
CA ALA A 106 11.42 3.85 -14.41
C ALA A 106 10.97 4.96 -15.37
N GLU A 107 10.70 6.15 -14.85
CA GLU A 107 10.53 7.32 -15.70
C GLU A 107 11.85 7.52 -16.47
N ALA A 108 11.74 7.50 -17.80
CA ALA A 108 12.86 7.64 -18.73
C ALA A 108 13.32 9.10 -18.83
#